data_AF-A0A1M5WAC0-F1
#
_entry.id   AF-A0A1M5WAC0-F1
#
_cell.length_a   1.000
_cell.length_b   1.000
_cell.length_c   1.000
_cell.angle_alpha   90.00
_cell.angle_beta   90.00
_cell.angle_gamma   90.00
#
_symmetry.space_group_name_H-M   'P 1'
#
loop_
_entity.id
_entity.type
_entity.pdbx_description
1 polymer ?
#
loop_
_entity_poly.entity_id
_entity_poly.type
_entity_poly.pdbx_seq_one_letter_code
_entity_poly.pdbx_strand_id
1 'polypeptide(L)' 'MNIQTSKIELAKIVLDIDNPDLIQEIVDFIQSKESLSEEQKNNINEAIYSLDNNEGISHDVVMEETKNRYSKYFK' A
#
# COMPACT_ATOMS: atom_id res chain seq x y z
N MET A 1 1.08 18.96 -17.52
CA MET A 1 1.52 20.04 -16.59
C MET A 1 3.02 20.19 -16.67
N ASN A 2 3.53 21.41 -16.48
CA ASN A 2 4.97 21.66 -16.36
C ASN A 2 5.45 21.21 -14.97
N ILE A 3 6.52 20.41 -14.90
CA ILE A 3 7.09 19.87 -13.65
C ILE A 3 7.44 20.98 -12.64
N GLN A 4 7.84 22.17 -13.10
CA GLN A 4 8.14 23.29 -12.22
C GLN A 4 6.87 23.85 -11.58
N THR A 5 5.78 23.94 -12.34
CA THR A 5 4.48 24.37 -11.82
C THR A 5 3.98 23.41 -10.74
N SER A 6 4.06 22.09 -11.00
CA SER A 6 3.65 21.07 -10.03
C SER A 6 4.47 21.12 -8.72
N LYS A 7 5.78 21.41 -8.80
CA LYS A 7 6.63 21.58 -7.61
C LYS A 7 6.22 22.78 -6.76
N ILE A 8 5.86 23.88 -7.41
CA ILE A 8 5.43 25.11 -6.71
C ILE A 8 4.08 24.90 -6.03
N GLU A 9 3.14 24.22 -6.69
CA GLU A 9 1.84 23.87 -6.09
C GLU A 9 2.00 22.97 -4.88
N LEU A 10 2.84 21.95 -4.97
CA LEU A 10 3.13 21.08 -3.83
C LEU A 10 3.71 21.86 -2.65
N ALA A 11 4.66 22.77 -2.90
CA ALA A 11 5.25 23.61 -1.86
C ALA A 11 4.20 24.50 -1.17
N LYS A 12 3.25 25.07 -1.92
CA LYS A 12 2.16 25.86 -1.35
C LYS A 12 1.27 25.02 -0.43
N ILE A 13 0.84 23.84 -0.91
CA ILE A 13 0.01 22.92 -0.12
C ILE A 13 0.72 22.55 1.18
N VAL A 14 2.03 22.25 1.15
CA VAL A 14 2.79 21.91 2.35
C VAL A 14 2.91 23.08 3.32
N LEU A 15 3.10 24.31 2.82
CA LEU A 15 3.19 25.51 3.65
C LEU A 15 1.88 25.86 4.36
N ASP A 16 0.75 25.48 3.79
CA ASP A 16 -0.58 25.72 4.36
C ASP A 16 -0.99 24.64 5.41
N ILE A 17 -0.16 23.62 5.66
CA ILE A 17 -0.43 22.58 6.66
C ILE A 17 0.05 23.06 8.05
N ASP A 18 -0.90 23.21 8.98
CA ASP A 18 -0.60 23.58 10.38
C ASP A 18 -0.33 22.36 11.29
N ASN A 19 -0.45 21.13 10.77
CA ASN A 19 -0.25 19.90 11.55
C ASN A 19 1.19 19.36 11.37
N PRO A 20 2.06 19.47 12.39
CA PRO A 20 3.45 19.00 12.31
C PRO A 20 3.57 17.47 12.14
N ASP A 21 2.62 16.69 12.67
CA ASP A 21 2.65 15.22 12.54
C ASP A 21 2.41 14.81 11.08
N LEU A 22 1.46 15.47 10.41
CA LEU A 22 1.18 15.25 8.99
C LEU A 22 2.38 15.63 8.10
N ILE A 23 3.07 16.72 8.44
CA ILE A 23 4.29 17.12 7.73
C ILE A 23 5.35 16.02 7.86
N GLN A 24 5.52 15.45 9.06
CA GLN A 24 6.47 14.37 9.28
C GLN A 24 6.11 13.11 8.48
N GLU A 25 4.83 12.72 8.46
CA GLU A 25 4.35 11.59 7.65
C GLU A 25 4.63 11.78 6.14
N ILE A 26 4.42 13.00 5.63
CA ILE A 26 4.71 13.33 4.23
C ILE A 26 6.22 13.25 3.95
N VAL A 27 7.05 13.75 4.86
CA VAL A 27 8.51 13.66 4.74
C VAL A 27 8.96 12.21 4.72
N ASP A 28 8.45 11.40 5.65
CA ASP A 28 8.78 9.97 5.75
C ASP A 28 8.34 9.23 4.48
N PHE A 29 7.15 9.55 3.95
CA PHE A 29 6.65 8.98 2.70
C PHE A 29 7.53 9.35 1.50
N ILE A 30 7.90 10.63 1.34
CA ILE A 30 8.77 11.09 0.24
C ILE A 30 10.18 10.50 0.34
N GLN A 31 10.70 10.36 1.56
CA GLN A 31 12.03 9.78 1.81
C GLN A 31 12.03 8.26 1.72
N SER A 32 10.86 7.62 1.93
CA SER A 32 10.69 6.20 1.68
C SER A 32 10.96 5.93 0.20
N LYS A 33 12.15 5.38 -0.09
CA LYS A 33 12.56 4.97 -1.44
C LYS A 33 11.83 3.70 -1.89
N GLU A 34 10.93 3.19 -1.07
CA GLU A 34 10.21 1.94 -1.32
C GLU A 34 9.02 2.20 -2.24
N SER A 35 9.34 2.42 -3.52
CA SER A 35 8.38 2.10 -4.55
C SER A 35 8.31 0.58 -4.68
N LEU A 36 7.10 0.03 -4.74
CA LEU A 36 6.92 -1.36 -5.16
C LEU A 36 7.69 -1.61 -6.48
N SER A 37 8.39 -2.74 -6.57
CA SER A 37 8.98 -3.17 -7.83
C SER A 37 7.88 -3.41 -8.87
N GLU A 38 8.23 -3.37 -10.15
CA GLU A 38 7.25 -3.67 -11.22
C GLU A 38 6.64 -5.07 -11.07
N GLU A 39 7.43 -6.04 -10.61
CA GLU A 39 6.93 -7.37 -10.27
C GLU A 39 5.90 -7.33 -9.13
N GLN A 40 6.19 -6.60 -8.04
CA GLN A 40 5.25 -6.46 -6.93
C GLN A 40 3.95 -5.79 -7.38
N LYS A 41 4.03 -4.74 -8.21
CA LYS A 41 2.85 -4.08 -8.79
C LYS A 41 2.04 -5.04 -9.65
N ASN A 42 2.71 -5.80 -10.52
CA ASN A 42 2.05 -6.78 -11.39
C ASN A 42 1.32 -7.86 -10.57
N ASN A 43 1.97 -8.41 -9.54
CA ASN A 43 1.36 -9.42 -8.68
C ASN A 43 0.15 -8.87 -7.92
N ILE A 44 0.20 -7.62 -7.46
CA ILE A 44 -0.96 -6.97 -6.82
C ILE A 44 -2.10 -6.79 -7.82
N ASN A 45 -1.81 -6.33 -9.04
CA ASN A 45 -2.82 -6.15 -10.08
C ASN A 45 -3.48 -7.48 -10.46
N GLU A 46 -2.69 -8.55 -10.59
CA GLU A 46 -3.20 -9.91 -10.84
C GLU A 46 -4.09 -10.38 -9.70
N ALA A 47 -3.65 -10.19 -8.44
CA ALA A 47 -4.45 -10.56 -7.28
C ALA A 47 -5.79 -9.81 -7.23
N ILE A 48 -5.80 -8.50 -7.50
CA ILE A 48 -7.04 -7.70 -7.58
C ILE A 48 -7.95 -8.24 -8.69
N TYR A 49 -7.39 -8.50 -9.88
CA TYR A 49 -8.15 -9.06 -11.00
C TYR A 49 -8.78 -10.41 -10.67
N SER A 50 -8.06 -11.31 -10.02
CA SER A 50 -8.60 -12.60 -9.58
C SER A 50 -9.71 -12.45 -8.54
N LEU A 51 -9.57 -11.50 -7.60
CA LEU A 51 -10.62 -11.21 -6.62
C LEU A 51 -11.90 -10.66 -7.28
N ASP A 52 -11.77 -9.75 -8.24
CA ASP A 52 -12.89 -9.18 -9.01
C ASP A 52 -13.62 -10.24 -9.84
N ASN A 53 -12.92 -11.30 -10.25
CA ASN A 53 -13.48 -12.44 -10.97
C ASN A 53 -13.94 -13.58 -10.05
N ASN A 54 -14.06 -13.35 -8.73
CA ASN A 54 -14.46 -14.34 -7.73
C ASN A 54 -13.54 -15.58 -7.68
N GLU A 55 -12.28 -15.47 -8.09
CA GLU A 55 -11.27 -16.53 -8.05
C GLU A 55 -10.55 -16.60 -6.69
N GLY A 56 -10.89 -15.70 -5.77
CA GLY A 56 -10.36 -15.69 -4.41
C GLY A 56 -10.87 -16.85 -3.54
N ILE A 57 -10.08 -17.22 -2.54
CA ILE A 57 -10.50 -18.15 -1.50
C ILE A 57 -11.00 -17.35 -0.30
N SER A 58 -12.15 -17.74 0.27
CA SER A 58 -12.68 -17.10 1.47
C SER A 58 -11.67 -17.13 2.61
N HIS A 59 -11.58 -16.02 3.35
CA HIS A 59 -10.70 -15.89 4.51
C HIS A 59 -10.84 -17.06 5.48
N ASP A 60 -12.08 -17.47 5.78
CA ASP A 60 -12.35 -18.55 6.74
C ASP A 60 -11.72 -19.88 6.31
N VAL A 61 -11.80 -20.20 5.01
CA VAL A 61 -11.22 -21.42 4.42
C VAL A 61 -9.69 -21.35 4.46
N VAL A 62 -9.11 -20.21 4.11
CA VAL A 62 -7.65 -20.00 4.22
C VAL A 62 -7.19 -20.17 5.67
N MET A 63 -7.94 -19.62 6.63
CA MET A 63 -7.60 -19.70 8.04
C MET A 63 -7.76 -21.10 8.61
N GLU A 64 -8.77 -21.86 8.19
CA GLU A 64 -8.94 -23.26 8.57
C GLU A 64 -7.76 -24.12 8.10
N GLU A 65 -7.42 -24.05 6.81
CA GLU A 65 -6.27 -24.75 6.22
C GLU A 65 -4.95 -24.36 6.89
N THR A 66 -4.77 -23.07 7.18
CA THR A 66 -3.58 -22.56 7.85
C THR A 66 -3.47 -23.11 9.27
N LYS A 67 -4.57 -23.12 10.04
CA LYS A 67 -4.62 -23.70 11.38
C LYS A 67 -4.33 -25.19 11.36
N ASN A 68 -4.88 -25.92 10.40
CA ASN A 68 -4.64 -27.36 10.25
C ASN A 68 -3.17 -27.64 9.92
N ARG A 69 -2.59 -26.91 8.95
CA ARG A 69 -1.21 -27.10 8.50
C ARG A 69 -0.17 -26.66 9.52
N TYR A 70 -0.46 -25.60 10.28
CA TYR A 70 0.47 -25.01 11.23
C TYR A 70 -0.05 -25.04 12.67
N SER A 71 -0.75 -26.11 13.04
CA SER A 71 -1.44 -26.28 14.31
C SER A 71 -0.59 -25.96 15.55
N LYS A 72 0.71 -26.23 15.52
CA LYS A 72 1.66 -25.90 16.59
C LYS A 72 1.69 -24.41 17.00
N TYR A 73 1.27 -23.50 16.12
CA TYR A 73 1.25 -22.05 16.38
C TYR A 73 -0.12 -21.52 16.80
N PHE A 74 -1.18 -22.35 16.71
CA PHE A 74 -2.53 -21.98 17.11
C PHE A 74 -2.88 -22.75 18.39
N LYS A 75 -2.51 -22.16 19.54
CA LYS A 75 -2.85 -22.66 20.89
C LYS A 75 -4.15 -22.06 21.39
#